data_AF-A0AAQ0QER4-F1
#
_entry.id   AF-A0AAQ0QER4-F1
#
_cell.length_a   1.000
_cell.length_b   1.000
_cell.length_c   1.000
_cell.angle_alpha   90.00
_cell.angle_beta   90.00
_cell.angle_gamma   90.00
#
_symmetry.space_group_name_H-M   'P 1'
#
loop_
_entity.id
_entity.type
_entity.pdbx_description
1 polymer ?
#
loop_
_entity_poly.entity_id
_entity_poly.type
_entity_poly.pdbx_seq_one_letter_code
_entity_poly.pdbx_strand_id
1 'polypeptide(L)' 'MTFDQLDFTTYCIGALSERLKLSQPTVFRMLKDSDILGSYIVPGYEVLHTYSPEYIADDLVSLMKERGVIQ' A
#
# COMPACT_ATOMS: atom_id res chain seq x y z
N MET A 1 8.33 3.27 -12.98
CA MET A 1 7.92 2.05 -12.27
C MET A 1 8.57 0.87 -12.97
N THR A 2 9.42 0.12 -12.26
CA THR A 2 10.00 -1.15 -12.74
C THR A 2 9.00 -2.29 -12.59
N PHE A 3 9.34 -3.49 -13.10
CA PHE A 3 8.52 -4.68 -12.89
C PHE A 3 8.40 -5.02 -11.39
N ASP A 4 9.50 -4.95 -10.64
CA ASP A 4 9.49 -5.28 -9.21
C ASP A 4 8.67 -4.27 -8.40
N GLN A 5 8.73 -2.98 -8.75
CA GLN A 5 7.87 -1.96 -8.16
C GLN A 5 6.39 -2.20 -8.48
N LEU A 6 6.07 -2.65 -9.69
CA LEU A 6 4.70 -3.02 -10.06
C LEU A 6 4.24 -4.21 -9.22
N ASP A 7 5.02 -5.30 -9.19
CA ASP A 7 4.71 -6.53 -8.45
C ASP A 7 4.47 -6.23 -6.96
N PHE A 8 5.39 -5.50 -6.33
CA PHE A 8 5.27 -5.04 -4.95
C PHE A 8 4.05 -4.14 -4.72
N THR A 9 3.72 -3.25 -5.66
CA THR A 9 2.53 -2.40 -5.56
C THR A 9 1.25 -3.24 -5.59
N THR A 10 1.16 -4.22 -6.51
CA THR A 10 0.04 -5.17 -6.54
C THR A 10 -0.06 -6.00 -5.27
N TYR A 11 1.07 -6.44 -4.73
CA TYR A 11 1.15 -7.12 -3.45
C TYR A 11 0.57 -6.28 -2.31
N CYS A 12 0.99 -5.02 -2.17
CA CYS A 12 0.50 -4.09 -1.15
C CYS A 12 -1.02 -3.89 -1.25
N ILE A 13 -1.56 -3.76 -2.46
CA ILE A 13 -3.01 -3.63 -2.70
C ILE A 13 -3.75 -4.89 -2.23
N GLY A 14 -3.20 -6.08 -2.51
CA GLY A 14 -3.76 -7.35 -2.05
C GLY A 14 -3.76 -7.47 -0.53
N ALA A 15 -2.63 -7.20 0.11
CA ALA A 15 -2.48 -7.24 1.56
C ALA A 15 -3.47 -6.29 2.27
N LEU A 16 -3.58 -5.05 1.78
CA LEU A 16 -4.53 -4.07 2.31
C LEU A 16 -5.99 -4.46 2.07
N SER A 17 -6.29 -5.05 0.91
CA SER A 17 -7.64 -5.57 0.60
C SER A 17 -8.07 -6.62 1.63
N GLU A 18 -7.18 -7.55 1.97
CA GLU A 18 -7.45 -8.57 2.99
C GLU A 18 -7.57 -8.00 4.41
N ARG A 19 -6.72 -7.02 4.75
CA ARG A 19 -6.66 -6.39 6.07
C ARG A 19 -7.88 -5.50 6.34
N LEU A 20 -8.29 -4.71 5.35
CA LEU A 20 -9.40 -3.75 5.43
C LEU A 20 -10.76 -4.35 5.05
N LYS A 21 -10.79 -5.58 4.52
CA LYS A 21 -12.01 -6.23 3.99
C LYS A 21 -12.68 -5.40 2.88
N LEU A 22 -11.86 -4.73 2.07
CA LEU A 22 -12.27 -3.95 0.90
C LEU A 22 -11.80 -4.64 -0.38
N SER A 23 -12.44 -4.37 -1.52
CA SER A 23 -11.97 -4.90 -2.80
C SER A 23 -10.67 -4.22 -3.25
N GLN A 24 -9.81 -4.95 -3.95
CA GLN A 24 -8.55 -4.42 -4.48
C GLN A 24 -8.73 -3.14 -5.33
N PRO A 25 -9.75 -3.01 -6.22
CA PRO A 25 -9.98 -1.77 -6.95
C PRO A 25 -10.30 -0.57 -6.04
N THR A 26 -11.02 -0.79 -4.95
CA THR A 26 -11.32 0.25 -3.96
C THR A 26 -10.04 0.69 -3.25
N VAL A 27 -9.23 -0.27 -2.78
CA VAL A 27 -7.93 0.02 -2.14
C VAL A 27 -7.00 0.77 -3.08
N PHE A 28 -6.87 0.31 -4.34
CA PHE A 28 -6.06 1.00 -5.35
C PHE A 28 -6.50 2.46 -5.52
N ARG A 29 -7.81 2.72 -5.63
CA ARG A 29 -8.34 4.08 -5.74
C ARG A 29 -7.99 4.92 -4.52
N MET A 30 -8.16 4.39 -3.32
CA MET A 30 -7.81 5.07 -2.07
C MET A 30 -6.33 5.43 -2.02
N LEU A 31 -5.43 4.51 -2.37
CA LEU A 31 -3.99 4.75 -2.40
C LEU A 31 -3.57 5.76 -3.48
N LYS A 32 -4.24 5.74 -4.62
CA LYS A 32 -3.99 6.67 -5.73
C LYS A 32 -4.47 8.09 -5.38
N ASP A 33 -5.70 8.22 -4.90
CA ASP A 33 -6.33 9.52 -4.64
C ASP A 33 -5.70 10.22 -3.42
N SER A 34 -5.14 9.46 -2.47
CA SER A 34 -4.37 9.98 -1.32
C SER A 34 -2.87 10.19 -1.60
N ASP A 35 -2.44 9.93 -2.84
CA ASP A 35 -1.04 9.94 -3.27
C ASP A 35 -0.11 9.00 -2.48
N ILE A 36 -0.61 8.07 -1.68
CA ILE A 36 0.22 7.08 -0.95
C ILE A 36 0.96 6.20 -1.95
N LEU A 37 0.33 5.84 -3.07
CA LEU A 37 0.96 5.03 -4.10
C LEU A 37 2.18 5.76 -4.72
N GLY A 38 2.01 7.04 -5.06
CA GLY A 38 3.04 7.85 -5.73
C GLY A 38 4.11 8.42 -4.79
N SER A 39 3.74 8.76 -3.56
CA SER A 39 4.63 9.41 -2.58
C SER A 39 5.28 8.45 -1.58
N TYR A 40 4.77 7.23 -1.42
CA TYR A 40 5.27 6.28 -0.41
C TYR A 40 5.59 4.90 -0.98
N ILE A 41 4.61 4.19 -1.56
CA ILE A 41 4.79 2.79 -1.97
C ILE A 41 5.84 2.66 -3.08
N VAL A 42 5.68 3.41 -4.17
CA VAL A 42 6.60 3.33 -5.32
C VAL A 42 8.00 3.87 -4.98
N PRO A 43 8.16 5.05 -4.36
CA PRO A 43 9.49 5.55 -3.98
C PRO A 43 10.15 4.74 -2.86
N GLY A 44 9.35 4.18 -1.95
CA GLY A 44 9.82 3.41 -0.79
C GLY A 44 10.17 1.96 -1.10
N TYR A 45 9.98 1.50 -2.34
CA TYR A 45 10.17 0.10 -2.76
C TYR A 45 11.45 -0.52 -2.20
N GLU A 46 12.63 0.08 -2.43
CA GLU A 46 13.94 -0.45 -2.03
C GLU A 46 14.05 -0.78 -0.53
N VAL A 47 13.31 -0.07 0.32
CA VAL A 47 13.29 -0.31 1.77
C VAL A 47 12.12 -1.24 2.13
N LEU A 48 10.92 -0.92 1.65
CA LEU A 48 9.70 -1.61 2.05
C LEU A 48 9.69 -3.10 1.64
N HIS A 49 10.23 -3.44 0.47
CA HIS A 49 10.22 -4.84 -0.01
C HIS A 49 11.11 -5.79 0.81
N THR A 50 11.92 -5.27 1.74
CA THR A 50 12.77 -6.06 2.64
C THR A 50 12.08 -6.46 3.94
N TYR A 51 10.95 -5.84 4.27
CA TYR A 51 10.19 -6.11 5.49
C TYR A 51 9.25 -7.31 5.33
N SER A 52 8.76 -7.83 6.47
CA SER A 52 7.79 -8.90 6.44
C SER A 52 6.43 -8.43 5.88
N PRO A 53 5.69 -9.35 5.22
CA PRO A 53 4.30 -9.15 4.82
C PRO A 53 3.41 -8.43 5.85
N GLU A 54 3.42 -8.92 7.09
CA GLU A 54 2.56 -8.44 8.17
C GLU A 54 2.94 -7.01 8.56
N TYR A 55 4.24 -6.72 8.60
CA TYR A 55 4.73 -5.38 8.93
C TYR A 55 4.30 -4.36 7.87
N ILE A 56 4.45 -4.69 6.59
CA ILE A 56 4.03 -3.79 5.49
C ILE A 56 2.53 -3.53 5.51
N ALA A 57 1.72 -4.55 5.76
CA ALA A 57 0.28 -4.37 5.86
C ALA A 57 -0.10 -3.42 7.00
N ASP A 58 0.49 -3.60 8.20
CA ASP A 58 0.20 -2.77 9.36
C ASP A 58 0.76 -1.34 9.23
N ASP A 59 1.94 -1.18 8.62
CA ASP A 59 2.54 0.12 8.30
C ASP A 59 1.66 0.92 7.35
N LEU A 60 1.22 0.31 6.25
CA LEU A 60 0.35 0.97 5.27
C LEU A 60 -1.02 1.31 5.85
N VAL A 61 -1.60 0.45 6.70
CA VAL A 61 -2.85 0.78 7.42
C VAL A 61 -2.65 1.98 8.34
N SER A 62 -1.53 2.03 9.07
CA SER A 62 -1.20 3.14 9.97
C SER A 62 -1.04 4.45 9.18
N LEU A 63 -0.29 4.41 8.08
CA LEU A 63 -0.12 5.55 7.18
C LEU A 63 -1.46 6.04 6.59
N MET A 64 -2.34 5.12 6.17
CA MET A 64 -3.66 5.46 5.66
C MET A 64 -4.53 6.16 6.72
N LYS A 65 -4.39 5.80 8.00
CA LYS A 65 -5.05 6.49 9.12
C LYS A 65 -4.45 7.88 9.37
N GLU A 66 -3.12 7.98 9.41
CA GLU A 66 -2.42 9.25 9.61
C GLU A 66 -2.76 10.27 8.52
N ARG A 67 -2.93 9.81 7.28
CA ARG A 67 -3.33 10.64 6.14
C ARG A 67 -4.84 10.85 6.02
N GLY A 68 -5.64 10.34 6.96
CA GLY A 68 -7.10 10.51 6.98
C GLY A 68 -7.84 9.80 5.84
N VAL A 69 -7.23 8.79 5.22
CA VAL A 69 -7.84 8.00 4.14
C VAL A 69 -8.86 7.01 4.71
N ILE A 70 -8.59 6.50 5.91
CA ILE A 70 -9.46 5.60 6.68
C ILE A 70 -9.50 6.01 8.15
N GLN A 71 -10.51 5.53 8.89
CA GLN A 71 -10.68 5.74 10.33
C GLN A 71 -10.05 4.61 11.17
#